data_AF-A0A6P5JZ98-F1
#
_entry.id   AF-A0A6P5JZ98-F1
#
_cell.length_a   1.000
_cell.length_b   1.000
_cell.length_c   1.000
_cell.angle_alpha   90.00
_cell.angle_beta   90.00
_cell.angle_gamma   90.00
#
_symmetry.space_group_name_H-M   'P 1'
#
loop_
_entity.id
_entity.type
_entity.pdbx_description
1 polymer ?
#
loop_
_entity_poly.entity_id
_entity_poly.type
_entity_poly.pdbx_seq_one_letter_code
_entity_poly.pdbx_strand_id
1 'polypeptide(L)'
;MGGVFHVHFRLRNKMELYHMELKKGMMLKLKGKINDDASWFAINLGSGPQDLALHFNPRFEENIIVCNSQNGGSWEKEHRDGHVCFKPGTEIKLTVTFEEDEFQVKLPDGHQVKFPNRRGQGHLPYCCVKGGISLTSFKVE
;
A
#
# COMPACT_ATOMS: atom_id res chain seq x y z
N MET A 1 14.50 -6.32 19.39
CA MET A 1 15.28 -7.22 18.51
C MET A 1 14.93 -6.84 17.08
N GLY A 2 15.85 -6.18 16.37
CA GLY A 2 15.60 -5.70 15.01
C GLY A 2 15.68 -6.88 14.04
N GLY A 3 14.56 -7.20 13.39
CA GLY A 3 14.50 -8.24 12.36
C GLY A 3 15.35 -7.83 11.15
N VAL A 4 16.15 -8.77 10.66
CA VAL A 4 16.90 -8.62 9.42
C VAL A 4 15.90 -8.75 8.26
N PHE A 5 15.62 -7.64 7.58
CA PHE A 5 14.80 -7.65 6.36
C PHE A 5 15.68 -8.10 5.18
N HIS A 6 15.31 -9.20 4.53
CA HIS A 6 15.88 -9.55 3.23
C HIS A 6 15.28 -8.62 2.17
N VAL A 7 15.95 -7.50 1.90
CA VAL A 7 15.56 -6.57 0.84
C VAL A 7 16.14 -7.07 -0.48
N HIS A 8 15.29 -7.57 -1.38
CA HIS A 8 15.70 -7.84 -2.75
C HIS A 8 15.65 -6.53 -3.55
N PHE A 9 16.81 -5.93 -3.83
CA PHE A 9 16.93 -4.78 -4.72
C PHE A 9 17.19 -5.25 -6.17
N ARG A 10 16.29 -4.89 -7.09
CA ARG A 10 16.55 -4.32 -8.44
C ARG A 10 15.43 -4.65 -9.44
N LEU A 11 14.55 -3.67 -9.64
CA LEU A 11 14.04 -3.13 -10.93
C LEU A 11 13.37 -1.80 -10.57
N ARG A 12 13.70 -0.72 -11.31
CA ARG A 12 13.89 0.68 -10.83
C ARG A 12 12.83 1.37 -9.93
N ASN A 13 11.64 0.83 -9.66
CA ASN A 13 10.69 1.41 -8.69
C ASN A 13 9.81 0.35 -7.99
N LYS A 14 10.38 -0.83 -7.68
CA LYS A 14 9.68 -1.88 -6.93
C LYS A 14 10.41 -2.17 -5.62
N MET A 15 9.71 -2.03 -4.51
CA MET A 15 10.06 -2.59 -3.21
C MET A 15 9.21 -3.83 -2.99
N GLU A 16 9.83 -4.92 -2.55
CA GLU A 16 9.13 -6.14 -2.17
C GLU A 16 9.72 -6.69 -0.89
N LEU A 17 8.86 -6.95 0.09
CA LEU A 17 9.22 -7.42 1.42
C LEU A 17 8.40 -8.65 1.75
N TYR A 18 9.10 -9.64 2.30
CA TYR A 18 8.55 -10.85 2.89
C TYR A 18 8.87 -10.85 4.39
N HIS A 19 8.15 -11.68 5.15
CA HIS A 19 8.29 -11.81 6.61
C HIS A 19 8.07 -10.49 7.36
N MET A 20 7.17 -9.65 6.85
CA MET A 20 6.72 -8.46 7.58
C MET A 20 5.86 -8.87 8.78
N GLU A 21 5.97 -8.16 9.89
CA GLU A 21 5.17 -8.42 11.10
C GLU A 21 4.06 -7.38 11.24
N LEU A 22 3.26 -7.16 10.19
CA LEU A 22 2.10 -6.26 10.26
C LEU A 22 0.88 -7.03 10.77
N LYS A 23 0.41 -6.71 11.96
CA LYS A 23 -0.75 -7.34 12.63
C LYS A 23 -1.86 -6.32 12.85
N LYS A 24 -3.06 -6.80 13.18
CA LYS A 24 -4.17 -5.92 13.58
C LYS A 24 -3.75 -4.99 14.72
N GLY A 25 -4.22 -3.74 14.70
CA GLY A 25 -3.84 -2.66 15.61
C GLY A 25 -2.51 -1.98 15.29
N MET A 26 -1.76 -2.46 14.31
CA MET A 26 -0.51 -1.85 13.87
C MET A 26 -0.72 -0.93 12.65
N MET A 27 0.29 -0.14 12.35
CA MET A 27 0.30 0.70 11.17
C MET A 27 1.59 0.62 10.37
N LEU A 28 1.44 0.79 9.05
CA LEU A 28 2.52 1.03 8.12
C LEU A 28 2.60 2.53 7.81
N LYS A 29 3.76 3.15 8.07
CA LYS A 29 4.10 4.51 7.64
C LYS A 29 5.03 4.46 6.44
N LEU A 30 4.69 5.24 5.42
CA LEU A 30 5.46 5.35 4.19
C LEU A 30 5.75 6.81 3.87
N LYS A 31 6.99 7.09 3.47
CA LYS A 31 7.38 8.34 2.81
C LYS A 31 8.09 8.04 1.50
N GLY A 32 7.86 8.88 0.52
CA GLY A 32 8.52 8.76 -0.78
C GLY A 32 8.21 9.96 -1.67
N LYS A 33 8.89 10.01 -2.81
CA LYS A 33 8.63 10.96 -3.89
C LYS A 33 7.86 10.25 -5.00
N ILE A 34 6.74 10.81 -5.43
CA ILE A 34 6.06 10.38 -6.66
C ILE A 34 6.91 10.85 -7.84
N ASN A 35 7.20 9.96 -8.79
CA ASN A 35 8.02 10.30 -9.95
C ASN A 35 7.30 11.32 -10.84
N ASP A 36 8.04 12.17 -11.55
CA ASP A 36 7.48 13.29 -12.32
C ASP A 36 6.58 12.83 -13.48
N ASP A 37 6.85 11.62 -14.01
CA ASP A 37 6.14 10.96 -15.12
C ASP A 37 5.18 9.86 -14.65
N ALA A 38 4.93 9.75 -13.34
CA ALA A 38 4.07 8.71 -12.80
C ALA A 38 2.62 8.89 -13.26
N SER A 39 2.00 7.82 -13.76
CA SER A 39 0.55 7.73 -13.96
C SER A 39 -0.17 7.04 -12.79
N TRP A 40 0.56 6.22 -12.02
CA TRP A 40 0.04 5.52 -10.84
C TRP A 40 1.16 4.99 -9.93
N PHE A 41 0.81 4.65 -8.70
CA PHE A 41 1.59 3.73 -7.86
C PHE A 41 0.65 2.81 -7.09
N ALA A 42 1.19 1.75 -6.49
CA ALA A 42 0.41 0.83 -5.67
C ALA A 42 1.16 0.39 -4.42
N ILE A 43 0.41 0.25 -3.33
CA ILE A 43 0.83 -0.41 -2.09
C ILE A 43 0.01 -1.69 -1.96
N ASN A 44 0.70 -2.82 -1.90
CA ASN A 44 0.09 -4.14 -1.79
C ASN A 44 0.45 -4.73 -0.43
N LEU A 45 -0.53 -5.16 0.35
CA LEU A 45 -0.38 -5.85 1.63
C LEU A 45 -1.14 -7.16 1.55
N GLY A 46 -0.55 -8.25 2.04
CA GLY A 46 -1.15 -9.57 1.88
C GLY A 46 -0.43 -10.69 2.58
N SER A 47 -0.89 -11.91 2.29
CA SER A 47 -0.21 -13.15 2.65
C SER A 47 0.87 -13.52 1.63
N GLY A 48 0.78 -12.98 0.41
CA GLY A 48 1.76 -13.19 -0.65
C GLY A 48 1.43 -12.39 -1.90
N PRO A 49 2.24 -12.50 -2.97
CA PRO A 49 2.09 -11.72 -4.20
C PRO A 49 0.82 -12.01 -5.00
N GLN A 50 0.10 -13.09 -4.69
CA GLN A 50 -1.16 -13.47 -5.33
C GLN A 50 -2.37 -13.37 -4.38
N ASP A 51 -2.12 -13.09 -3.10
CA ASP A 51 -3.12 -13.07 -2.03
C ASP A 51 -3.00 -11.76 -1.25
N LEU A 52 -3.62 -10.73 -1.81
CA LEU A 52 -3.58 -9.36 -1.31
C LEU A 52 -4.84 -9.06 -0.50
N ALA A 53 -4.64 -8.71 0.77
CA ALA A 53 -5.70 -8.19 1.63
C ALA A 53 -6.02 -6.73 1.28
N LEU A 54 -5.01 -5.97 0.84
CA LEU A 54 -5.16 -4.61 0.36
C LEU A 54 -4.25 -4.38 -0.85
N HIS A 55 -4.86 -3.91 -1.94
CA HIS A 55 -4.20 -3.23 -3.05
C HIS A 55 -4.71 -1.80 -3.05
N PHE A 56 -3.89 -0.84 -2.63
CA PHE A 56 -4.19 0.59 -2.67
C PHE A 56 -3.48 1.20 -3.87
N ASN A 57 -4.23 1.73 -4.84
CA ASN A 57 -3.70 2.17 -6.12
C ASN A 57 -4.29 3.52 -6.55
N PRO A 58 -3.63 4.64 -6.18
CA PRO A 58 -3.88 5.93 -6.79
C PRO A 58 -3.50 5.91 -8.27
N ARG A 59 -4.44 6.29 -9.14
CA ARG A 59 -4.29 6.45 -10.58
C ARG A 59 -4.52 7.91 -10.92
N PHE A 60 -3.45 8.63 -11.25
CA PHE A 60 -3.48 10.08 -11.38
C PHE A 60 -4.21 10.53 -12.64
N GLU A 61 -4.04 9.81 -13.74
CA GLU A 61 -4.72 10.10 -15.01
C GLU A 61 -6.24 9.89 -14.93
N GLU A 62 -6.68 8.89 -14.16
CA GLU A 62 -8.11 8.62 -13.90
C GLU A 62 -8.68 9.49 -12.77
N ASN A 63 -7.83 10.25 -12.06
CA ASN A 63 -8.18 11.00 -10.85
C ASN A 63 -8.99 10.16 -9.83
N ILE A 64 -8.57 8.90 -9.63
CA ILE A 64 -9.23 7.96 -8.73
C ILE A 64 -8.21 7.19 -7.87
N ILE A 65 -8.58 6.86 -6.64
CA ILE A 65 -7.93 5.84 -5.84
C ILE A 65 -8.74 4.55 -5.97
N VAL A 66 -8.11 3.48 -6.45
CA VAL A 66 -8.69 2.15 -6.48
C VAL A 66 -8.15 1.32 -5.33
N CYS A 67 -9.05 0.78 -4.51
CA CYS A 67 -8.75 -0.25 -3.54
C CYS A 67 -9.34 -1.58 -4.00
N ASN A 68 -8.58 -2.67 -3.86
CA ASN A 68 -9.09 -4.01 -4.12
C ASN A 68 -8.36 -5.04 -3.24
N SER A 69 -8.82 -6.28 -3.30
CA SER A 69 -8.13 -7.47 -2.80
C SER A 69 -7.89 -8.43 -3.96
N GLN A 70 -6.95 -9.32 -3.78
CA GLN A 70 -6.61 -10.37 -4.74
C GLN A 70 -6.59 -11.71 -3.99
N ASN A 71 -7.19 -12.75 -4.59
CA ASN A 71 -7.21 -14.09 -4.02
C ASN A 71 -6.81 -15.10 -5.09
N GLY A 72 -5.72 -15.84 -4.86
CA GLY A 72 -5.16 -16.76 -5.86
C GLY A 72 -4.90 -16.09 -7.21
N GLY A 73 -4.44 -14.83 -7.20
CA GLY A 73 -4.15 -14.05 -8.40
C GLY A 73 -5.37 -13.38 -9.05
N SER A 74 -6.59 -13.68 -8.57
CA SER A 74 -7.82 -13.09 -9.11
C SER A 74 -8.24 -11.84 -8.35
N TRP A 75 -8.44 -10.73 -9.06
CA TRP A 75 -8.97 -9.50 -8.49
C TRP A 75 -10.43 -9.65 -8.08
N GLU A 76 -10.78 -9.09 -6.93
CA GLU A 76 -12.17 -9.07 -6.44
C GLU A 76 -12.86 -7.74 -6.82
N LYS A 77 -13.94 -7.35 -6.13
CA LYS A 77 -14.69 -6.11 -6.45
C LYS A 77 -13.86 -4.87 -6.11
N GLU A 78 -13.69 -3.94 -7.06
CA GLU A 78 -13.02 -2.67 -6.77
C GLU A 78 -13.84 -1.76 -5.83
N HIS A 79 -13.16 -1.04 -4.96
CA HIS A 79 -13.66 0.14 -4.25
C HIS A 79 -12.96 1.36 -4.84
N ARG A 80 -13.72 2.39 -5.19
CA ARG A 80 -13.20 3.58 -5.88
C ARG A 80 -13.48 4.81 -5.02
N ASP A 81 -12.45 5.59 -4.76
CA ASP A 81 -12.52 6.87 -4.05
C ASP A 81 -12.04 8.00 -4.97
N GLY A 82 -12.87 9.03 -5.15
CA GLY A 82 -12.58 10.19 -6.01
C GLY A 82 -11.62 11.21 -5.41
N HIS A 83 -11.23 11.05 -4.15
CA HIS A 83 -10.37 11.98 -3.45
C HIS A 83 -8.89 11.69 -3.69
N VAL A 84 -8.36 12.14 -4.82
CA VAL A 84 -6.93 12.09 -5.12
C VAL A 84 -6.25 13.40 -4.74
N CYS A 85 -5.43 13.36 -3.69
CA CYS A 85 -4.61 14.50 -3.24
C CYS A 85 -3.13 14.39 -3.65
N PHE A 86 -2.81 13.46 -4.54
CA PHE A 86 -1.46 13.16 -4.99
C PHE A 86 -1.11 13.91 -6.26
N LYS A 87 0.14 14.33 -6.40
CA LYS A 87 0.65 14.99 -7.60
C LYS A 87 2.01 14.41 -8.00
N PRO A 88 2.25 14.09 -9.29
CA PRO A 88 3.58 13.76 -9.77
C PRO A 88 4.64 14.77 -9.33
N GLY A 89 5.84 14.29 -9.02
CA GLY A 89 6.96 15.11 -8.55
C GLY A 89 6.92 15.53 -7.07
N THR A 90 5.86 15.21 -6.34
CA THR A 90 5.73 15.62 -4.92
C THR A 90 6.22 14.56 -3.94
N GLU A 91 6.74 15.01 -2.81
CA GLU A 91 6.97 14.14 -1.65
C GLU A 91 5.66 13.90 -0.90
N ILE A 92 5.45 12.65 -0.48
CA ILE A 92 4.25 12.23 0.22
C ILE A 92 4.61 11.53 1.52
N LYS A 93 3.69 11.64 2.48
CA LYS A 93 3.63 10.79 3.66
C LYS A 93 2.22 10.23 3.75
N LEU A 94 2.11 8.91 3.83
CA LEU A 94 0.84 8.22 4.05
C LEU A 94 0.98 7.19 5.15
N THR A 95 -0.14 6.78 5.70
CA THR A 95 -0.17 5.74 6.73
C THR A 95 -1.31 4.78 6.45
N VAL A 96 -1.05 3.48 6.57
CA VAL A 96 -2.07 2.42 6.49
C VAL A 96 -2.20 1.82 7.88
N THR A 97 -3.34 2.04 8.53
CA THR A 97 -3.68 1.36 9.78
C THR A 97 -4.41 0.06 9.46
N PHE A 98 -3.98 -1.04 10.08
CA PHE A 98 -4.61 -2.35 9.92
C PHE A 98 -5.49 -2.63 11.13
N GLU A 99 -6.80 -2.44 10.99
CA GLU A 99 -7.78 -2.66 12.05
C GLU A 99 -8.40 -4.06 11.95
N GLU A 100 -9.31 -4.38 12.87
CA GLU A 100 -9.98 -5.68 12.94
C GLU A 100 -10.68 -6.05 11.62
N ASP A 101 -11.51 -5.14 11.14
CA ASP A 101 -12.43 -5.34 10.00
C ASP A 101 -12.08 -4.49 8.78
N GLU A 102 -11.12 -3.56 8.88
CA GLU A 102 -10.78 -2.65 7.80
C GLU A 102 -9.31 -2.19 7.79
N PHE A 103 -8.90 -1.69 6.64
CA PHE A 103 -7.70 -0.88 6.46
C PHE A 103 -8.12 0.59 6.37
N GLN A 104 -7.39 1.47 7.06
CA GLN A 104 -7.57 2.91 6.97
C GLN A 104 -6.30 3.54 6.39
N VAL A 105 -6.38 4.06 5.17
CA VAL A 105 -5.28 4.75 4.51
C VAL A 105 -5.45 6.25 4.71
N LYS A 106 -4.63 6.84 5.59
CA LYS A 106 -4.58 8.29 5.81
C LYS A 106 -3.65 8.95 4.80
N LEU A 107 -4.20 9.84 3.99
CA LEU A 107 -3.51 10.59 2.95
C LEU A 107 -2.79 11.83 3.52
N PRO A 108 -1.88 12.46 2.75
CA PRO A 108 -1.15 13.66 3.19
C PRO A 108 -2.02 14.82 3.69
N ASP A 109 -3.21 15.01 3.12
CA ASP A 109 -4.14 16.08 3.47
C ASP A 109 -5.10 15.71 4.63
N GLY A 110 -4.99 14.49 5.16
CA GLY A 110 -5.81 13.99 6.25
C GLY A 110 -7.05 13.21 5.84
N HIS A 111 -7.39 13.15 4.54
CA HIS A 111 -8.44 12.27 4.05
C HIS A 111 -8.13 10.81 4.39
N GLN A 112 -9.17 10.02 4.63
CA GLN A 112 -9.05 8.60 4.99
C GLN A 112 -9.82 7.73 4.01
N VAL A 113 -9.09 6.89 3.28
CA VAL A 113 -9.68 5.85 2.44
C VAL A 113 -9.84 4.59 3.27
N LYS A 114 -11.07 4.06 3.36
CA LYS A 114 -11.39 2.83 4.10
C LYS A 114 -11.59 1.66 3.14
N PHE A 115 -11.04 0.51 3.48
CA PHE A 115 -11.20 -0.72 2.70
C PHE A 115 -11.38 -1.93 3.61
N PRO A 116 -12.38 -2.81 3.39
CA PRO A 116 -12.65 -3.93 4.29
C PRO A 116 -11.52 -4.97 4.29
N ASN A 117 -11.24 -5.52 5.47
CA ASN A 117 -10.44 -6.73 5.67
C ASN A 117 -11.27 -7.98 5.29
N ARG A 118 -11.51 -8.17 3.98
CA ARG A 118 -12.53 -9.11 3.45
C ARG A 118 -12.45 -10.54 3.95
N ARG A 119 -11.26 -11.01 4.33
CA ARG A 119 -11.03 -12.40 4.77
C ARG A 119 -10.61 -12.47 6.24
N GLY A 120 -10.73 -11.37 6.98
CA GLY A 120 -10.46 -11.33 8.41
C GLY A 120 -9.01 -11.67 8.77
N GLN A 121 -8.05 -11.38 7.89
CA GLN A 121 -6.63 -11.68 8.15
C GLN A 121 -6.20 -11.01 9.46
N GLY A 122 -5.40 -11.72 10.26
CA GLY A 122 -4.81 -11.20 11.51
C GLY A 122 -3.36 -10.73 11.39
N HIS A 123 -2.67 -11.14 10.32
CA HIS A 123 -1.25 -10.90 10.08
C HIS A 123 -0.98 -10.87 8.56
N LEU A 124 -0.15 -9.91 8.13
CA LEU A 124 0.22 -9.68 6.74
C LEU A 124 1.75 -9.76 6.58
N PRO A 125 2.29 -10.92 6.16
CA PRO A 125 3.73 -11.12 5.98
C PRO A 125 4.32 -10.50 4.72
N TYR A 126 3.48 -10.02 3.79
CA TYR A 126 3.91 -9.54 2.49
C TYR A 126 3.57 -8.06 2.28
N CYS A 127 4.53 -7.31 1.76
CA CYS A 127 4.33 -5.96 1.26
C CYS A 127 5.03 -5.78 -0.09
N CYS A 128 4.37 -5.12 -1.03
CA CYS A 128 4.97 -4.69 -2.28
C CYS A 128 4.52 -3.29 -2.65
N VAL A 129 5.48 -2.39 -2.79
CA VAL A 129 5.25 -1.04 -3.29
C VAL A 129 5.83 -0.95 -4.70
N LYS A 130 5.00 -0.57 -5.67
CA LYS A 130 5.38 -0.57 -7.09
C LYS A 130 4.75 0.59 -7.85
N GLY A 131 5.26 0.87 -9.04
CA GLY A 131 4.80 1.97 -9.89
C GLY A 131 5.66 3.21 -9.73
N GLY A 132 5.12 4.39 -10.05
CA GLY A 132 5.87 5.65 -10.10
C GLY A 132 6.12 6.29 -8.73
N ILE A 133 6.68 5.55 -7.76
CA ILE A 133 7.05 6.08 -6.46
C ILE A 133 8.42 5.57 -6.00
N SER A 134 9.25 6.49 -5.52
CA SER A 134 10.55 6.21 -4.91
C SER A 134 10.47 6.39 -3.40
N LEU A 135 10.66 5.30 -2.64
CA LEU A 135 10.54 5.34 -1.19
C LEU A 135 11.79 5.90 -0.52
N THR A 136 11.57 6.76 0.47
CA THR A 136 12.63 7.31 1.34
C THR A 136 12.49 6.81 2.77
N SER A 137 11.30 6.37 3.19
CA SER A 137 11.06 5.79 4.50
C SER A 137 9.94 4.77 4.47
N PHE A 138 10.13 3.66 5.17
CA PHE A 138 9.15 2.61 5.37
C PHE A 138 9.27 2.12 6.82
N LYS A 139 8.19 2.17 7.59
CA LYS A 139 8.18 1.77 9.00
C LYS A 139 6.88 1.08 9.37
N VAL A 140 6.99 -0.09 9.99
CA VAL A 140 5.88 -0.80 10.63
C VAL A 140 5.99 -0.56 12.14
N GLU A 141 4.89 -0.17 12.78
CA GLU A 141 4.82 0.11 14.22
C GLU A 141 3.46 -0.21 14.83
#